data_AF-A0A6V8MLS1-F1
#
_entry.id   AF-A0A6V8MLS1-F1
#
_cell.length_a   1.000
_cell.length_b   1.000
_cell.length_c   1.000
_cell.angle_alpha   90.00
_cell.angle_beta   90.00
_cell.angle_gamma   90.00
#
_symmetry.space_group_name_H-M   'P 1'
#
loop_
_entity.id
_entity.type
_entity.pdbx_description
1 polymer ?
#
loop_
_entity_poly.entity_id
_entity_poly.type
_entity_poly.pdbx_seq_one_letter_code
_entity_poly.pdbx_strand_id
1 'polypeptide(L)'
;MKLAELFPEGGRGIIATADAKGVVNQAVFAVPHVINEETLAWGFSEGRSLLNLRENPQASYLYLAPTRGYSGWRLTLTAKKEEREGEVLVSIREGARDAAGPQAGAALAAVVYFKVDEVRPLM
;
A
#
# COMPACT_ATOMS: atom_id res chain seq x y z
N MET A 1 12.41 2.53 -14.02
CA MET A 1 11.90 3.68 -13.25
C MET A 1 12.14 3.36 -11.78
N LYS A 2 12.66 4.29 -10.97
CA LYS A 2 12.96 3.98 -9.55
C LYS A 2 11.69 4.12 -8.72
N LEU A 3 11.40 3.14 -7.86
CA LEU A 3 10.17 3.18 -7.04
C LEU A 3 10.06 4.43 -6.16
N ALA A 4 11.20 4.94 -5.65
CA ALA A 4 11.27 6.15 -4.84
C ALA A 4 10.79 7.43 -5.57
N GLU A 5 10.77 7.43 -6.90
CA GLU A 5 10.38 8.60 -7.71
C GLU A 5 8.90 8.55 -8.11
N LEU A 6 8.19 7.44 -7.82
CA LEU A 6 6.82 7.23 -8.30
C LEU A 6 5.76 8.01 -7.50
N PHE A 7 6.06 8.39 -6.26
CA PHE A 7 5.05 8.85 -5.31
C PHE A 7 5.35 10.25 -4.74
N PRO A 8 5.21 11.32 -5.55
CA PRO A 8 5.32 12.68 -5.03
C PRO A 8 4.36 12.95 -3.85
N GLU A 9 4.74 13.84 -2.95
CA GLU A 9 3.92 14.16 -1.78
C GLU A 9 2.57 14.78 -2.17
N GLY A 10 1.53 14.51 -1.38
CA GLY A 10 0.18 15.06 -1.61
C GLY A 10 -0.68 14.29 -2.63
N GLY A 11 -0.16 13.23 -3.24
CA GLY A 11 -0.95 12.31 -4.07
C GLY A 11 -1.90 11.41 -3.26
N ARG A 12 -2.72 10.63 -3.96
CA ARG A 12 -3.73 9.75 -3.35
C ARG A 12 -3.56 8.31 -3.81
N GLY A 13 -3.55 7.38 -2.86
CA GLY A 13 -3.42 5.95 -3.10
C GLY A 13 -4.74 5.20 -2.92
N ILE A 14 -4.99 4.21 -3.77
CA ILE A 14 -6.06 3.23 -3.61
C ILE A 14 -5.45 1.85 -3.80
N ILE A 15 -5.65 0.96 -2.82
CA ILE A 15 -5.28 -0.45 -2.98
C ILE A 15 -6.52 -1.29 -3.26
N ALA A 16 -6.41 -2.15 -4.25
CA ALA A 16 -7.36 -3.19 -4.60
C ALA A 16 -6.79 -4.55 -4.18
N THR A 17 -7.64 -5.37 -3.56
CA THR A 17 -7.35 -6.76 -3.15
C THR A 17 -8.55 -7.63 -3.51
N ALA A 18 -8.42 -8.94 -3.49
CA ALA A 18 -9.55 -9.85 -3.66
C ALA A 18 -9.41 -11.05 -2.73
N ASP A 19 -10.52 -11.66 -2.33
CA ASP A 19 -10.48 -12.94 -1.61
C ASP A 19 -10.17 -14.12 -2.55
N ALA A 20 -10.10 -15.35 -2.00
CA ALA A 20 -9.84 -16.55 -2.79
C ALA A 20 -10.94 -16.89 -3.82
N LYS A 21 -12.13 -16.30 -3.70
CA LYS A 21 -13.25 -16.47 -4.64
C LYS A 21 -13.28 -15.39 -5.72
N GLY A 22 -12.35 -14.43 -5.66
CA GLY A 22 -12.27 -13.31 -6.59
C GLY A 22 -13.20 -12.14 -6.25
N VAL A 23 -13.76 -12.08 -5.04
CA VAL A 23 -14.56 -10.93 -4.63
C VAL A 23 -13.63 -9.76 -4.33
N VAL A 24 -13.70 -8.73 -5.17
CA VAL A 24 -12.82 -7.56 -5.12
C VAL A 24 -13.20 -6.62 -3.98
N ASN A 25 -12.18 -6.01 -3.37
CA ASN A 25 -12.27 -4.94 -2.38
C ASN A 25 -11.32 -3.81 -2.77
N GLN A 26 -11.71 -2.56 -2.48
CA GLN A 26 -10.84 -1.39 -2.64
C GLN A 26 -10.92 -0.49 -1.42
N ALA A 27 -9.80 0.14 -1.07
CA ALA A 27 -9.73 1.10 0.02
C ALA A 27 -8.68 2.17 -0.27
N VAL A 28 -8.90 3.38 0.26
CA VAL A 28 -7.90 4.45 0.24
C VAL A 28 -6.73 4.06 1.13
N PHE A 29 -5.51 4.15 0.60
CA PHE A 29 -4.28 3.80 1.30
C PHE A 29 -3.27 4.94 1.19
N ALA A 30 -2.40 5.05 2.20
CA ALA A 30 -1.29 5.98 2.19
C ALA A 30 -0.28 5.64 1.07
N VAL A 31 0.61 6.59 0.78
CA VAL A 31 1.81 6.34 -0.03
C VAL A 31 2.62 5.20 0.61
N PRO A 32 3.14 4.24 -0.18
CA PRO A 32 3.94 3.15 0.35
C PRO A 32 5.21 3.62 1.04
N HIS A 33 5.67 2.83 1.99
CA HIS A 33 7.05 2.86 2.41
C HIS A 33 7.90 2.12 1.37
N VAL A 34 8.92 2.79 0.83
CA VAL A 34 9.83 2.19 -0.18
C VAL A 34 10.94 1.44 0.54
N ILE A 35 11.01 0.12 0.36
CA ILE A 35 11.97 -0.74 1.06
C ILE A 35 13.27 -0.86 0.27
N ASN A 36 13.15 -1.08 -1.03
CA ASN A 36 14.27 -1.19 -1.97
C ASN A 36 13.77 -0.95 -3.40
N GLU A 37 14.58 -1.32 -4.40
CA GLU A 37 14.30 -1.07 -5.81
C GLU A 37 13.07 -1.82 -6.35
N GLU A 38 12.62 -2.90 -5.71
CA GLU A 38 11.51 -3.75 -6.18
C GLU A 38 10.40 -3.98 -5.14
N THR A 39 10.59 -3.48 -3.90
CA THR A 39 9.74 -3.80 -2.76
C THR A 39 9.11 -2.56 -2.14
N LEU A 40 7.80 -2.61 -1.95
CA LEU A 40 7.00 -1.61 -1.25
C LEU A 40 6.34 -2.22 -0.02
N ALA A 41 6.03 -1.40 0.98
CA ALA A 41 5.34 -1.84 2.18
C ALA A 41 4.22 -0.88 2.58
N TRP A 42 3.14 -1.45 3.13
CA TRP A 42 2.03 -0.70 3.72
C TRP A 42 1.66 -1.29 5.07
N GLY A 43 1.22 -0.42 5.98
CA GLY A 43 0.55 -0.83 7.21
C GLY A 43 -0.91 -1.18 6.95
N PHE A 44 -1.41 -2.20 7.63
CA PHE A 44 -2.79 -2.65 7.58
C PHE A 44 -3.38 -2.77 8.98
N SER A 45 -4.63 -2.37 9.14
CA SER A 45 -5.46 -2.77 10.27
C SER A 45 -6.00 -4.19 10.07
N GLU A 46 -6.54 -4.80 11.14
CA GLU A 46 -7.28 -6.07 11.06
C GLU A 46 -8.61 -5.84 10.32
N GLY A 47 -8.56 -5.90 9.00
CA GLY A 47 -9.70 -5.64 8.14
C GLY A 47 -9.68 -6.45 6.84
N ARG A 48 -10.67 -6.18 5.98
CA ARG A 48 -10.91 -6.97 4.77
C ARG A 48 -9.71 -7.05 3.83
N SER A 49 -8.99 -5.95 3.60
CA SER A 49 -7.82 -5.96 2.72
C SER A 49 -6.73 -6.89 3.23
N LEU A 50 -6.47 -6.93 4.54
CA LEU A 50 -5.46 -7.82 5.12
C LEU A 50 -5.91 -9.29 5.07
N LEU A 51 -7.20 -9.56 5.35
CA LEU A 51 -7.77 -10.90 5.21
C LEU A 51 -7.68 -11.42 3.77
N ASN A 52 -8.05 -10.59 2.80
CA ASN A 52 -7.92 -10.90 1.38
C ASN A 52 -6.48 -11.29 1.02
N LEU A 53 -5.48 -10.54 1.48
CA LEU A 53 -4.07 -10.78 1.16
C LEU A 53 -3.52 -12.10 1.72
N ARG A 54 -4.09 -12.59 2.82
CA ARG A 54 -3.72 -13.91 3.40
C ARG A 54 -4.25 -15.07 2.58
N GLU A 55 -5.38 -14.88 1.90
CA GLU A 55 -6.00 -15.90 1.04
C GLU A 55 -5.54 -15.80 -0.42
N ASN A 56 -5.24 -14.59 -0.88
CA ASN A 56 -4.84 -14.28 -2.25
C ASN A 56 -3.79 -13.15 -2.22
N PRO A 57 -2.53 -13.42 -2.57
CA PRO A 57 -1.45 -12.45 -2.44
C PRO A 57 -1.48 -11.34 -3.50
N GLN A 58 -2.43 -11.37 -4.44
CA GLN A 58 -2.50 -10.40 -5.53
C GLN A 58 -3.15 -9.10 -5.10
N ALA A 59 -2.53 -7.98 -5.46
CA ALA A 59 -3.07 -6.65 -5.25
C ALA A 59 -2.79 -5.73 -6.44
N SER A 60 -3.59 -4.68 -6.57
CA SER A 60 -3.27 -3.56 -7.45
C SER A 60 -3.29 -2.27 -6.65
N TYR A 61 -2.29 -1.42 -6.87
CA TYR A 61 -2.24 -0.10 -6.25
C TYR A 61 -2.31 0.97 -7.31
N LEU A 62 -3.32 1.84 -7.19
CA LEU A 62 -3.48 3.02 -8.01
C LEU A 62 -2.97 4.22 -7.21
N TYR A 63 -2.05 4.97 -7.78
CA TYR A 63 -1.59 6.23 -7.24
C TYR A 63 -1.91 7.36 -8.21
N LEU A 64 -2.67 8.35 -7.73
CA LEU A 64 -2.96 9.59 -8.45
C LEU A 64 -2.02 10.68 -7.95
N ALA A 65 -1.19 11.21 -8.85
CA ALA A 65 -0.25 12.28 -8.55
C ALA A 65 -1.01 13.60 -8.25
N PRO A 66 -0.42 14.52 -7.47
CA PRO A 66 -1.02 15.79 -7.08
C PRO A 66 -0.98 16.84 -8.22
N THR A 67 -1.34 16.46 -9.44
CA THR A 67 -1.32 17.33 -10.63
C THR A 67 -2.73 17.50 -11.21
N ARG A 68 -2.90 18.46 -12.11
CA ARG A 68 -4.14 18.55 -12.90
C ARG A 68 -4.17 17.44 -13.95
N GLY A 69 -5.28 16.72 -14.07
CA GLY A 69 -5.46 15.60 -15.00
C GLY A 69 -5.28 14.23 -14.34
N TYR A 70 -5.06 13.19 -15.16
CA TYR A 70 -4.88 11.81 -14.72
C TYR A 70 -3.41 11.36 -14.85
N SER A 71 -2.52 11.99 -14.09
CA SER A 71 -1.11 11.55 -14.00
C SER A 71 -0.90 10.67 -12.77
N GLY A 72 -0.09 9.64 -12.91
CA GLY A 72 0.16 8.69 -11.82
C GLY A 72 0.37 7.28 -12.36
N TRP A 73 0.24 6.30 -11.48
CA TRP A 73 0.67 4.94 -11.75
C TRP A 73 -0.35 3.91 -11.30
N ARG A 74 -0.42 2.80 -12.02
CA ARG A 74 -1.04 1.55 -11.61
C ARG A 74 0.05 0.52 -11.44
N LEU A 75 0.12 -0.05 -10.24
CA LEU A 75 1.07 -1.09 -9.90
C LEU A 75 0.33 -2.42 -9.80
N THR A 76 0.94 -3.45 -10.38
CA THR A 76 0.57 -4.85 -10.14
C THR A 76 1.51 -5.37 -9.05
N LEU A 77 0.95 -5.94 -7.99
CA LEU A 77 1.67 -6.26 -6.76
C LEU A 77 1.41 -7.71 -6.33
N THR A 78 2.45 -8.37 -5.82
CA THR A 78 2.34 -9.65 -5.13
C THR A 78 2.84 -9.51 -3.70
N ALA A 79 1.98 -9.76 -2.72
CA ALA A 79 2.34 -9.82 -1.31
C ALA A 79 3.35 -10.95 -1.06
N LYS A 80 4.41 -10.64 -0.30
CA LYS A 80 5.52 -11.54 -0.02
C LYS A 80 5.58 -11.96 1.45
N LYS A 81 5.32 -11.01 2.34
CA LYS A 81 5.49 -11.19 3.78
C LYS A 81 4.53 -10.29 4.54
N GLU A 82 3.93 -10.82 5.60
CA GLU A 82 3.26 -10.07 6.66
C GLU A 82 4.16 -10.09 7.91
N GLU A 83 4.35 -8.95 8.54
CA GLU A 83 4.99 -8.83 9.85
C GLU A 83 4.08 -8.05 10.81
N ARG A 84 4.09 -8.43 12.08
CA ARG A 84 3.28 -7.79 13.14
C ARG A 84 4.11 -7.00 14.15
N GLU A 85 5.41 -6.97 13.91
CA GLU A 85 6.43 -6.29 14.71
C GLU A 85 7.60 -5.88 13.80
N GLY A 86 8.52 -5.08 14.32
CA GLY A 86 9.70 -4.60 13.58
C GLY A 86 9.67 -3.11 13.25
N GLU A 87 10.83 -2.59 12.87
CA GLU A 87 11.08 -1.14 12.71
C GLU A 87 10.23 -0.50 11.62
N VAL A 88 9.96 -1.21 10.52
CA VAL A 88 9.11 -0.70 9.43
C VAL A 88 7.69 -0.46 9.92
N LEU A 89 7.11 -1.39 10.69
CA LEU A 89 5.78 -1.20 11.26
C LEU A 89 5.75 -0.04 12.26
N VAL A 90 6.80 0.12 13.07
CA VAL A 90 6.93 1.27 13.98
C VAL A 90 6.94 2.58 13.19
N SER A 91 7.78 2.70 12.17
CA SER A 91 7.86 3.90 11.31
C SER A 91 6.53 4.22 10.62
N ILE A 92 5.83 3.21 10.09
CA ILE A 92 4.52 3.41 9.46
C ILE A 92 3.47 3.87 10.49
N ARG A 93 3.48 3.33 11.72
CA ARG A 93 2.58 3.76 12.80
C ARG A 93 2.84 5.21 13.20
N GLU A 94 4.10 5.63 13.28
CA GLU A 94 4.49 7.01 13.55
C GLU A 94 3.98 7.95 12.45
N GLY A 95 4.24 7.63 11.18
CA GLY A 95 3.74 8.43 10.05
C GLY A 95 2.20 8.52 10.01
N ALA A 96 1.50 7.43 10.29
CA ALA A 96 0.04 7.43 10.37
C ALA A 96 -0.47 8.27 11.56
N ARG A 97 0.22 8.24 12.70
CA ARG A 97 -0.08 9.08 13.85
C ARG A 97 0.06 10.56 13.52
N ASP A 98 1.12 10.94 12.83
CA ASP A 98 1.40 12.34 12.49
C ASP A 98 0.41 12.87 11.44
N ALA A 99 0.03 12.02 10.48
CA ALA A 99 -0.89 12.40 9.41
C ALA A 99 -2.37 12.41 9.82
N ALA A 100 -2.80 11.49 10.69
CA ALA A 100 -4.23 11.25 10.97
C ALA A 100 -4.56 11.04 12.46
N GLY A 101 -3.61 11.25 13.37
CA GLY A 101 -3.80 11.20 14.81
C GLY A 101 -3.49 9.83 15.45
N PRO A 102 -3.37 9.78 16.79
CA PRO A 102 -2.90 8.59 17.51
C PRO A 102 -3.68 7.30 17.22
N GLN A 103 -5.01 7.41 17.02
CA GLN A 103 -5.86 6.25 16.72
C GLN A 103 -5.51 5.62 15.37
N ALA A 104 -5.10 6.42 14.37
CA ALA A 104 -4.72 5.90 13.06
C ALA A 104 -3.45 5.04 13.14
N GLY A 105 -2.42 5.51 13.85
CA GLY A 105 -1.22 4.73 14.12
C GLY A 105 -1.52 3.46 14.94
N ALA A 106 -2.31 3.59 16.01
CA ALA A 106 -2.66 2.45 16.86
C ALA A 106 -3.50 1.37 16.15
N ALA A 107 -4.28 1.73 15.12
CA ALA A 107 -5.11 0.80 14.37
C ALA A 107 -4.31 -0.13 13.45
N LEU A 108 -3.05 0.19 13.11
CA LEU A 108 -2.22 -0.63 12.24
C LEU A 108 -1.67 -1.84 13.00
N ALA A 109 -2.13 -3.03 12.63
CA ALA A 109 -1.81 -4.30 13.28
C ALA A 109 -0.63 -5.03 12.63
N ALA A 110 -0.43 -4.84 11.33
CA ALA A 110 0.61 -5.51 10.56
C ALA A 110 1.17 -4.60 9.47
N VAL A 111 2.36 -4.92 8.98
CA VAL A 111 2.92 -4.43 7.72
C VAL A 111 2.94 -5.57 6.72
N VAL A 112 2.56 -5.29 5.47
CA VAL A 112 2.68 -6.24 4.36
C VAL A 112 3.65 -5.69 3.34
N TYR A 113 4.60 -6.54 2.94
CA TYR A 113 5.62 -6.26 1.93
C TYR A 113 5.16 -6.83 0.59
N PHE A 114 5.31 -6.05 -0.46
CA PHE A 114 4.89 -6.39 -1.81
C PHE A 114 6.07 -6.29 -2.75
N LYS A 115 6.22 -7.30 -3.60
CA LYS A 115 6.99 -7.17 -4.82
C LYS A 115 6.16 -6.37 -5.83
N VAL A 116 6.81 -5.42 -6.51
CA VAL A 116 6.23 -4.73 -7.66
C VAL A 116 6.48 -5.56 -8.91
N ASP A 117 5.42 -6.13 -9.47
CA ASP A 117 5.52 -6.97 -10.67
C ASP A 117 5.41 -6.15 -11.96
N GLU A 118 4.67 -5.04 -11.92
CA GLU A 118 4.49 -4.17 -13.07
C GLU A 118 4.18 -2.73 -12.62
N VAL A 119 4.66 -1.74 -13.37
CA VAL A 119 4.29 -0.33 -13.23
C VAL A 119 3.77 0.18 -14.57
N ARG A 120 2.55 0.72 -14.58
CA ARG A 120 1.92 1.30 -15.77
C ARG A 120 1.42 2.72 -15.49
N PRO A 121 1.34 3.60 -16.49
CA PRO A 121 0.64 4.87 -16.35
C PRO A 121 -0.86 4.63 -16.09
N LEU A 122 -1.52 5.65 -15.54
CA LEU A 122 -2.97 5.61 -15.33
C LEU A 122 -3.76 5.51 -16.64
N MET A 123 -3.27 6.18 -17.70
CA MET A 123 -3.84 6.17 -19.05
C MET A 123 -2.83 5.61 -20.05
#